data_AF-X0VRU5-F1
#
_entry.id   AF-X0VRU5-F1
#
_cell.length_a   1.000
_cell.length_b   1.000
_cell.length_c   1.000
_cell.angle_alpha   90.00
_cell.angle_beta   90.00
_cell.angle_gamma   90.00
#
_symmetry.space_group_name_H-M   'P 1'
#
loop_
_entity.id
_entity.type
_entity.pdbx_description
1 polymer ?
#
loop_
_entity_poly.entity_id
_entity_poly.type
_entity_poly.pdbx_seq_one_letter_code
_entity_poly.pdbx_strand_id
1 'polypeptide(L)'
;MPEKRMLIVEADAVRKIDENRGDMSVSDFISFLIDSQLKQDVNGQSNDHITKEEFCQFEQGIRELLRNFLEFFLSYGLELGKEPTDKEFDALTKKLQVLGVSAKAKSS
;
A
#
# COMPACT_ATOMS: atom_id res chain seq x y z
N MET A 1 23.31 28.12 -4.25
CA MET A 1 22.20 28.60 -5.10
C MET A 1 22.12 27.71 -6.32
N PRO A 2 20.96 27.14 -6.68
CA PRO A 2 20.87 26.27 -7.85
C PRO A 2 21.18 27.10 -9.11
N GLU A 3 22.12 26.62 -9.91
CA GLU A 3 22.54 27.25 -11.15
C GLU A 3 21.39 27.17 -12.16
N LYS A 4 20.78 28.31 -12.50
CA LYS A 4 19.65 28.34 -13.45
C LYS A 4 20.20 28.32 -14.88
N ARG A 5 19.76 27.33 -15.67
CA ARG A 5 20.11 27.18 -17.10
C ARG A 5 18.85 27.33 -17.96
N MET A 6 19.01 27.86 -19.18
CA MET A 6 17.91 28.06 -20.11
C MET A 6 17.71 26.81 -20.99
N LEU A 7 16.48 26.28 -21.02
CA LEU A 7 16.08 25.17 -21.88
C LEU A 7 15.18 25.70 -22.99
N ILE A 8 15.55 25.48 -24.25
CA ILE A 8 14.75 25.86 -25.42
C ILE A 8 14.00 24.62 -25.89
N VAL A 9 12.68 24.71 -25.96
CA VAL A 9 11.78 23.66 -26.43
C VAL A 9 10.76 24.24 -27.41
N GLU A 10 10.13 23.39 -28.21
CA GLU A 10 9.07 23.82 -29.12
C GLU A 10 7.83 24.31 -28.38
N ALA A 11 7.11 25.26 -28.99
CA ALA A 11 5.93 25.87 -28.39
C ALA A 11 4.83 24.86 -28.04
N ASP A 12 4.68 23.80 -28.84
CA ASP A 12 3.71 22.74 -28.57
C ASP A 12 4.09 21.91 -27.33
N ALA A 13 5.38 21.73 -27.05
CA ALA A 13 5.83 21.05 -25.84
C ALA A 13 5.56 21.89 -24.59
N VAL A 14 5.77 23.21 -24.66
CA VAL A 14 5.41 24.15 -23.59
C VAL A 14 3.92 24.08 -23.29
N ARG A 15 3.08 24.13 -24.34
CA ARG A 15 1.61 24.03 -24.18
C ARG A 15 1.21 22.73 -23.47
N LYS A 16 1.77 21.60 -23.90
CA LYS A 16 1.50 20.30 -23.25
C LYS A 16 1.94 20.29 -21.78
N ILE A 17 3.08 20.89 -21.46
CA ILE A 17 3.54 20.99 -20.07
C ILE A 17 2.56 21.81 -19.25
N ASP A 18 2.13 22.97 -19.74
CA ASP A 18 1.20 23.84 -19.01
C ASP A 18 -0.19 23.22 -18.80
N GLU A 19 -0.69 22.45 -19.76
CA GLU A 19 -1.96 21.75 -19.65
C GLU A 19 -1.92 20.57 -18.65
N ASN A 20 -0.77 19.91 -18.50
CA ASN A 20 -0.64 18.67 -17.74
C ASN A 20 0.09 18.81 -16.39
N ARG A 21 0.76 19.95 -16.12
CA ARG A 21 1.53 20.16 -14.88
C ARG A 21 0.68 20.32 -13.62
N GLY A 22 -0.63 20.56 -13.77
CA GLY A 22 -1.49 20.91 -12.64
C GLY A 22 -0.94 22.11 -11.87
N ASP A 23 -0.80 21.97 -10.55
CA ASP A 23 -0.29 23.02 -9.66
C ASP A 23 1.25 23.06 -9.57
N MET A 24 1.96 22.17 -10.26
CA MET A 24 3.42 22.08 -10.20
C MET A 24 4.09 23.20 -11.01
N SER A 25 5.27 23.65 -10.56
CA SER A 25 6.12 24.52 -11.38
C SER A 25 6.68 23.74 -12.58
N VAL A 26 7.02 24.43 -13.66
CA VAL A 26 7.59 23.80 -14.86
C VAL A 26 8.86 23.00 -14.53
N SER A 27 9.71 23.53 -13.65
CA SER A 27 10.94 22.84 -13.23
C SER A 27 10.65 21.60 -12.40
N ASP A 28 9.66 21.65 -11.49
CA ASP A 28 9.29 20.49 -10.66
C ASP A 28 8.60 19.42 -11.51
N PHE A 29 7.76 19.81 -12.46
CA PHE A 29 7.10 18.90 -13.38
C PHE A 29 8.11 18.17 -14.28
N ILE A 30 9.07 18.89 -14.85
CA ILE A 30 10.13 18.28 -15.67
C ILE A 30 11.01 17.35 -14.82
N SER A 31 11.38 17.78 -13.60
CA SER A 31 12.17 16.95 -12.68
C SER A 31 11.42 15.68 -12.30
N PHE A 32 10.10 15.79 -12.03
CA PHE A 32 9.24 14.66 -11.76
C PHE A 32 9.14 13.68 -12.92
N LEU A 33 9.01 14.17 -14.16
CA LEU A 33 8.98 13.30 -15.34
C LEU A 33 10.31 12.57 -15.55
N ILE A 34 11.42 13.29 -15.39
CA ILE A 34 12.77 12.71 -15.47
C ILE A 34 12.94 11.63 -14.38
N ASP A 35 12.58 11.96 -13.14
CA ASP A 35 12.66 11.02 -12.02
C ASP A 35 11.73 9.83 -12.21
N SER A 36 10.52 10.02 -12.73
CA SER A 36 9.57 8.95 -13.02
C SER A 36 10.12 8.01 -14.09
N GLN A 37 10.72 8.53 -15.15
CA GLN A 37 11.27 7.72 -16.24
C GLN A 37 12.57 7.02 -15.84
N LEU A 38 13.48 7.72 -15.15
CA LEU A 38 14.72 7.13 -14.65
C LEU A 38 14.47 6.13 -13.51
N LYS A 39 13.50 6.40 -12.63
CA LYS A 39 13.05 5.41 -11.65
C LYS A 39 12.35 4.25 -12.32
N GLN A 40 11.71 4.41 -13.48
CA GLN A 40 11.15 3.27 -14.23
C GLN A 40 12.25 2.39 -14.86
N ASP A 41 13.41 2.95 -15.23
CA ASP A 41 14.55 2.17 -15.71
C ASP A 41 15.30 1.47 -14.56
N VAL A 42 15.43 2.12 -13.38
CA VAL A 42 16.00 1.48 -12.18
C VAL A 42 15.01 0.51 -11.52
N ASN A 43 13.71 0.81 -11.61
CA ASN A 43 12.59 -0.05 -11.23
C ASN A 43 11.94 -0.72 -12.46
N GLY A 44 12.72 -1.12 -13.47
CA GLY A 44 12.28 -2.17 -14.42
C GLY A 44 11.93 -3.48 -13.69
N GLN A 45 12.18 -3.52 -12.37
CA GLN A 45 11.75 -4.50 -11.39
C GLN A 45 11.01 -3.87 -10.18
N SER A 46 10.21 -2.82 -10.33
CA SER A 46 9.22 -2.50 -9.28
C SER A 46 8.16 -3.59 -9.31
N ASN A 47 8.42 -4.60 -8.48
CA ASN A 47 7.50 -5.61 -7.99
C ASN A 47 6.32 -4.95 -7.26
N ASP A 48 5.49 -4.20 -7.98
CA ASP A 48 4.16 -3.76 -7.54
C ASP A 48 3.07 -4.65 -8.17
N HIS A 49 3.40 -5.94 -8.28
CA HIS A 49 2.46 -6.98 -8.61
C HIS A 49 2.46 -7.93 -7.41
N ILE A 50 1.33 -7.99 -6.71
CA ILE A 50 1.10 -9.04 -5.72
C ILE A 50 1.24 -10.36 -6.46
N THR A 51 2.21 -11.16 -6.05
CA THR A 51 2.43 -12.49 -6.65
C THR A 51 1.21 -13.37 -6.36
N LYS A 52 0.89 -14.32 -7.25
CA LYS A 52 -0.28 -15.21 -7.03
C LYS A 52 -0.14 -15.96 -5.70
N GLU A 53 1.09 -16.23 -5.31
CA GLU A 53 1.49 -16.87 -4.08
C GLU A 53 1.17 -16.00 -2.86
N GLU A 54 1.48 -14.69 -2.88
CA GLU A 54 1.10 -13.75 -1.82
C GLU A 54 -0.42 -13.59 -1.70
N PHE A 55 -1.14 -13.58 -2.83
CA PHE A 55 -2.60 -13.54 -2.82
C PHE A 55 -3.21 -14.82 -2.22
N CYS A 56 -2.68 -16.00 -2.57
CA CYS A 56 -3.11 -17.26 -1.98
C CYS A 56 -2.82 -17.35 -0.48
N GLN A 57 -1.66 -16.85 -0.02
CA GLN A 57 -1.34 -16.80 1.41
C GLN A 57 -2.27 -15.86 2.17
N PHE A 58 -2.61 -14.72 1.56
CA PHE A 58 -3.57 -13.78 2.12
C PHE A 58 -5.00 -14.37 2.19
N GLU A 59 -5.46 -15.03 1.13
CA GLU A 59 -6.76 -15.72 1.08
C GLU A 59 -6.86 -16.80 2.15
N GLN A 60 -5.82 -17.62 2.31
CA GLN A 60 -5.74 -18.62 3.36
C GLN A 60 -5.75 -17.99 4.76
N GLY A 61 -4.99 -16.90 4.95
CA GLY A 61 -4.96 -16.16 6.21
C GLY A 61 -6.31 -15.56 6.60
N ILE A 62 -7.03 -14.96 5.65
CA ILE A 62 -8.39 -14.44 5.86
C ILE A 62 -9.37 -15.58 6.15
N ARG A 63 -9.27 -16.69 5.42
CA ARG A 63 -10.16 -17.84 5.62
C ARG A 63 -9.97 -18.46 7.01
N GLU A 64 -8.73 -18.56 7.49
CA GLU A 64 -8.44 -19.02 8.85
C GLU A 64 -8.93 -18.01 9.89
N LEU A 65 -8.74 -16.72 9.67
CA LEU A 65 -9.23 -15.66 10.56
C LEU A 65 -10.76 -15.70 10.69
N LEU A 66 -11.48 -15.79 9.56
CA LEU A 66 -12.94 -15.91 9.55
C LEU A 66 -13.42 -17.20 10.20
N ARG A 67 -12.71 -18.32 10.00
CA ARG A 67 -13.03 -19.58 10.67
C ARG A 67 -12.86 -19.46 12.19
N ASN A 68 -11.75 -18.90 12.65
CA ASN A 68 -11.49 -18.68 14.09
C ASN A 68 -12.49 -17.70 14.70
N PHE A 69 -12.88 -16.66 13.96
CA PHE A 69 -13.90 -15.70 14.39
C PHE A 69 -15.30 -16.34 14.47
N LEU A 70 -15.68 -17.15 13.49
CA LEU A 70 -16.93 -17.90 13.51
C LEU A 70 -16.94 -18.98 14.60
N GLU A 71 -15.82 -19.65 14.83
CA GLU A 71 -15.67 -20.61 15.93
C GLU A 71 -15.81 -19.91 17.28
N PHE A 72 -15.19 -18.73 17.45
CA PHE A 72 -15.41 -17.86 18.61
C PHE A 72 -16.88 -17.46 18.74
N PHE A 73 -17.54 -17.05 17.67
CA PHE A 73 -18.96 -16.69 17.72
C PHE A 73 -19.90 -17.88 17.94
N LEU A 74 -19.54 -19.08 17.51
CA LEU A 74 -20.34 -20.29 17.71
C LEU A 74 -20.12 -20.86 19.11
N SER A 75 -18.91 -20.78 19.68
CA SER A 75 -18.66 -21.13 21.08
C SER A 75 -19.24 -20.08 22.03
N TYR A 76 -19.10 -18.80 21.74
CA TYR A 76 -19.55 -17.67 22.58
C TYR A 76 -21.02 -17.30 22.39
N GLY A 77 -21.52 -17.31 21.15
CA GLY A 77 -22.87 -16.84 20.80
C GLY A 77 -23.98 -17.84 21.10
N LEU A 78 -23.67 -19.14 21.18
CA LEU A 78 -24.59 -20.17 21.67
C LEU A 78 -24.49 -20.37 23.20
N GLU A 79 -23.39 -19.96 23.83
CA GLU A 79 -23.24 -19.88 25.29
C GLU A 79 -23.56 -18.46 25.77
N LEU A 80 -24.83 -18.09 25.71
CA LEU A 80 -25.35 -16.85 26.28
C LEU A 80 -25.01 -16.76 27.79
N GLY A 81 -23.90 -16.10 28.14
CA GLY A 81 -23.70 -15.54 29.49
C GLY A 81 -22.45 -15.94 30.29
N LYS A 82 -21.28 -16.23 29.69
CA LYS A 82 -20.03 -16.26 30.47
C LYS A 82 -19.02 -15.22 29.95
N GLU A 83 -18.53 -14.42 30.89
CA GLU A 83 -17.53 -13.36 30.70
C GLU A 83 -16.29 -13.94 29.98
N PRO A 84 -15.71 -13.23 28.99
CA PRO A 84 -14.59 -13.74 28.22
C PRO A 84 -13.43 -14.10 29.15
N THR A 85 -12.82 -15.27 28.96
CA THR A 85 -11.48 -15.46 29.50
C THR A 85 -10.54 -14.63 28.63
N ASP A 86 -10.06 -13.51 29.18
CA ASP A 86 -9.23 -12.48 28.50
C ASP A 86 -8.14 -13.04 27.58
N LYS A 87 -7.64 -14.24 27.87
CA LYS A 87 -6.58 -14.93 27.13
C LYS A 87 -6.94 -15.29 25.69
N GLU A 88 -8.18 -15.68 25.38
CA GLU A 88 -8.56 -16.11 24.03
C GLU A 88 -8.83 -14.89 23.12
N PHE A 89 -9.44 -13.85 23.69
CA PHE A 89 -9.64 -12.57 23.00
C PHE A 89 -8.30 -11.86 22.75
N ASP A 90 -7.37 -11.92 23.70
CA ASP A 90 -6.00 -11.43 23.53
C ASP A 90 -5.25 -12.20 22.43
N ALA A 91 -5.46 -13.52 22.32
CA ALA A 91 -4.84 -14.33 21.26
C ALA A 91 -5.36 -13.94 19.87
N LEU A 92 -6.68 -13.72 19.74
CA LEU A 92 -7.29 -13.23 18.51
C LEU A 92 -6.82 -11.80 18.17
N THR A 93 -6.75 -10.92 19.15
CA THR A 93 -6.27 -9.53 19.01
C THR A 93 -4.80 -9.51 18.59
N LYS A 94 -3.96 -10.38 19.15
CA LYS A 94 -2.56 -10.55 18.74
C LYS A 94 -2.46 -11.07 17.30
N LYS A 95 -3.26 -12.06 16.89
CA LYS A 95 -3.30 -12.53 15.49
C LYS A 95 -3.72 -11.41 14.53
N LEU A 96 -4.74 -10.61 14.89
CA LEU A 96 -5.18 -9.45 14.12
C LEU A 96 -4.10 -8.36 14.01
N GLN A 97 -3.39 -8.06 15.11
CA GLN A 97 -2.29 -7.10 15.10
C GLN A 97 -1.10 -7.56 14.26
N VAL A 98 -0.75 -8.86 14.30
CA VAL A 98 0.32 -9.41 13.46
C VAL A 98 -0.01 -9.25 11.97
N LEU A 99 -1.26 -9.52 11.57
CA LEU A 99 -1.70 -9.26 10.19
C LEU A 99 -1.71 -7.76 9.85
N GLY A 100 -2.18 -6.90 10.76
CA GLY A 100 -2.24 -5.44 10.55
C GLY A 100 -0.88 -4.75 10.49
N VAL A 101 0.12 -5.23 11.25
CA VAL A 101 1.49 -4.70 11.24
C VAL A 101 2.24 -5.12 9.97
N SER A 102 1.98 -6.33 9.44
CA SER A 102 2.53 -6.76 8.15
C SER A 102 2.12 -5.85 6.99
N ALA A 103 0.97 -5.17 7.08
CA ALA A 103 0.55 -4.18 6.09
C ALA A 103 1.22 -2.81 6.27
N LYS A 104 1.66 -2.46 7.49
CA LYS A 104 2.23 -1.14 7.82
C LYS A 104 3.77 -1.10 7.74
N ALA A 105 4.44 -2.24 7.90
CA ALA A 105 5.90 -2.33 7.88
C ALA A 105 6.53 -2.29 6.47
N LYS A 106 5.75 -2.45 5.39
CA LYS A 106 6.24 -2.31 4.00
C LYS A 106 5.98 -0.94 3.37
N SER A 107 5.42 0.03 4.13
CA SER A 107 5.18 1.41 3.67
C SER A 107 6.15 2.44 4.26
N SER A 108 7.34 2.03 4.69
CA SER A 108 8.42 2.92 5.14
C SER A 108 9.73 2.58 4.46
#